data_AF-A0AB38PFH1-F1
#
_entry.id   AF-A0AB38PFH1-F1
#
_cell.length_a   1.000
_cell.length_b   1.000
_cell.length_c   1.000
_cell.angle_alpha   90.00
_cell.angle_beta   90.00
_cell.angle_gamma   90.00
#
_symmetry.space_group_name_H-M   'P 1'
#
loop_
_entity.id
_entity.type
_entity.pdbx_description
1 polymer ?
#
loop_
_entity_poly.entity_id
_entity_poly.type
_entity_poly.pdbx_seq_one_letter_code
_entity_poly.pdbx_strand_id
1 'polypeptide(L)'
;MINQFHNQNVNKMIMTNINKILNKDDSILLSKSVSDTRNGLILDWKDTENNINFYQIIPKEALLPKDEVLLSFQFNNYISKRIHLNNHFITGNEINVLNEANKIILESIFEY
;
A
#
# COMPACT_ATOMS: atom_id res chain seq x y z
N MET A 1 -19.05 19.59 -7.38
CA MET A 1 -17.65 19.81 -7.78
C MET A 1 -16.85 18.60 -7.34
N ILE A 2 -16.59 17.68 -8.26
CA ILE A 2 -15.75 16.50 -8.00
C ILE A 2 -14.33 16.96 -8.29
N ASN A 3 -13.48 16.99 -7.25
CA ASN A 3 -12.06 17.29 -7.40
C ASN A 3 -11.41 16.17 -8.21
N GLN A 4 -11.38 16.35 -9.52
CA GLN A 4 -10.46 15.64 -10.40
C GLN A 4 -9.07 16.21 -10.12
N PHE A 5 -8.35 15.61 -9.17
CA PHE A 5 -6.89 15.68 -9.15
C PHE A 5 -6.34 14.86 -10.32
N HIS A 6 -6.60 15.34 -11.54
CA HIS A 6 -5.91 14.95 -12.75
C HIS A 6 -4.75 15.92 -12.94
N ASN A 7 -3.83 15.94 -11.98
CA ASN A 7 -2.62 16.74 -12.09
C ASN A 7 -1.51 15.84 -12.65
N GLN A 8 -1.00 16.23 -13.82
CA GLN A 8 -0.07 15.47 -14.66
C GLN A 8 1.36 15.38 -14.09
N ASN A 9 1.51 14.94 -12.85
CA ASN A 9 2.70 14.19 -12.48
C ASN A 9 2.35 12.73 -12.72
N VAL A 10 2.87 12.14 -13.80
CA VAL A 10 2.76 10.70 -14.03
C VAL A 10 3.42 10.03 -12.83
N ASN A 11 2.62 9.55 -11.88
CA ASN A 11 3.11 8.71 -10.80
C ASN A 11 3.83 7.55 -11.46
N LYS A 12 5.15 7.47 -11.29
CA LYS A 12 5.94 6.45 -12.00
C LYS A 12 5.58 5.11 -11.41
N MET A 13 5.28 4.17 -12.28
CA MET A 13 4.97 2.80 -11.87
C MET A 13 6.19 2.18 -11.21
N ILE A 14 6.03 1.74 -9.95
CA ILE A 14 7.05 0.95 -9.25
C ILE A 14 6.73 -0.52 -9.48
N MET A 15 5.50 -0.95 -9.21
CA MET A 15 5.06 -2.33 -9.45
C MET A 15 3.56 -2.38 -9.77
N THR A 16 3.14 -3.32 -10.60
CA THR A 16 1.72 -3.58 -10.93
C THR A 16 1.45 -5.07 -10.99
N ASN A 17 0.17 -5.44 -11.07
CA ASN A 17 -0.29 -6.84 -11.13
C ASN A 17 0.21 -7.69 -9.95
N ILE A 18 0.37 -7.05 -8.78
CA ILE A 18 0.80 -7.73 -7.56
C ILE A 18 -0.28 -8.73 -7.14
N ASN A 19 -1.55 -8.31 -7.17
CA ASN A 19 -2.75 -9.12 -6.89
C ASN A 19 -2.61 -10.03 -5.66
N LYS A 20 -2.05 -9.47 -4.57
CA LYS A 20 -1.65 -10.27 -3.41
C LYS A 20 -2.35 -9.80 -2.14
N ILE A 21 -2.92 -10.75 -1.40
CA ILE A 21 -3.27 -10.55 0.00
C ILE A 21 -1.95 -10.61 0.78
N LEU A 22 -1.48 -9.47 1.28
CA LEU A 22 -0.30 -9.44 2.14
C LEU A 22 -0.64 -9.97 3.55
N ASN A 23 -0.17 -11.17 3.89
CA ASN A 23 -0.20 -11.76 5.24
C ASN A 23 1.17 -11.64 5.94
N LYS A 24 1.24 -12.07 7.20
CA LYS A 24 2.45 -11.98 8.04
C LYS A 24 3.74 -12.52 7.39
N ASP A 25 3.62 -13.59 6.61
CA ASP A 25 4.77 -14.25 5.96
C ASP A 25 5.01 -13.74 4.52
N ASP A 26 4.17 -12.83 4.03
CA ASP A 26 4.28 -12.29 2.68
C ASP A 26 5.17 -11.05 2.66
N SER A 27 6.14 -11.06 1.74
CA SER A 27 6.98 -9.91 1.41
C SER A 27 6.91 -9.58 -0.08
N ILE A 28 6.93 -8.30 -0.41
CA ILE A 28 7.09 -7.78 -1.77
C ILE A 28 8.37 -6.94 -1.78
N LEU A 29 9.32 -7.33 -2.63
CA LEU A 29 10.50 -6.53 -2.94
C LEU A 29 10.12 -5.45 -3.94
N LEU A 30 10.34 -4.20 -3.58
CA LEU A 30 10.11 -3.06 -4.45
C LEU A 30 11.15 -3.02 -5.57
N SER A 31 10.71 -2.76 -6.80
CA SER A 31 11.61 -2.56 -7.96
C SER A 31 12.46 -1.30 -7.85
N LYS A 32 12.05 -0.36 -6.99
CA LYS A 32 12.70 0.91 -6.69
C LYS A 32 12.57 1.17 -5.18
N SER A 33 13.67 1.54 -4.53
CA SER A 33 13.65 1.82 -3.10
C SER A 33 12.85 3.08 -2.78
N VAL A 34 12.28 3.16 -1.57
CA VAL A 34 11.47 4.34 -1.20
C VAL A 34 12.32 5.59 -1.08
N SER A 35 13.57 5.48 -0.62
CA SER A 35 14.52 6.59 -0.57
C SER A 35 14.85 7.17 -1.94
N ASP A 36 14.74 6.35 -3.00
CA ASP A 36 14.99 6.78 -4.39
C ASP A 36 13.74 7.40 -5.04
N THR A 37 12.59 7.34 -4.37
CA THR A 37 11.36 8.00 -4.85
C THR A 37 11.43 9.51 -4.67
N ARG A 38 10.73 10.24 -5.54
CA ARG A 38 10.69 11.70 -5.52
C ARG A 38 10.09 12.21 -4.21
N ASN A 39 8.87 11.79 -3.89
CA ASN A 39 8.14 12.22 -2.69
C ASN A 39 7.60 11.05 -1.86
N GLY A 40 7.60 9.82 -2.36
CA GLY A 40 7.14 8.64 -1.62
C GLY A 40 6.46 7.58 -2.48
N LEU A 41 5.59 6.80 -1.85
CA LEU A 41 4.80 5.76 -2.49
C LEU A 41 3.31 6.07 -2.49
N ILE A 42 2.61 5.52 -3.47
CA ILE A 42 1.17 5.30 -3.46
C ILE A 42 0.94 3.80 -3.55
N LEU A 43 0.30 3.23 -2.54
CA LEU A 43 -0.18 1.84 -2.55
C LEU A 43 -1.62 1.83 -3.03
N ASP A 44 -1.88 1.09 -4.10
CA ASP A 44 -3.21 0.90 -4.67
C ASP A 44 -3.73 -0.47 -4.29
N TRP A 45 -4.90 -0.46 -3.66
CA TRP A 45 -5.49 -1.61 -3.05
C TRP A 45 -6.92 -1.78 -3.53
N LYS A 46 -7.36 -3.04 -3.54
CA LYS A 46 -8.70 -3.41 -3.96
C LYS A 46 -9.40 -4.28 -2.93
N ASP A 47 -10.63 -3.89 -2.61
CA ASP A 47 -11.61 -4.76 -1.99
C ASP A 47 -12.25 -5.63 -3.07
N THR A 48 -11.93 -6.93 -3.03
CA THR A 48 -12.41 -7.90 -4.02
C THR A 48 -13.89 -8.22 -3.89
N GLU A 49 -14.51 -7.99 -2.72
CA GLU A 49 -15.93 -8.27 -2.50
C GLU A 49 -16.80 -7.11 -3.02
N ASN A 50 -16.43 -5.88 -2.66
CA ASN A 50 -17.20 -4.70 -3.05
C ASN A 50 -16.72 -4.07 -4.38
N ASN A 51 -15.60 -4.57 -4.93
CA ASN A 51 -14.94 -4.04 -6.12
C ASN A 51 -14.62 -2.53 -6.02
N ILE A 52 -14.10 -2.14 -4.85
CA ILE A 52 -13.72 -0.77 -4.52
C ILE A 52 -12.20 -0.66 -4.49
N ASN A 53 -11.66 0.36 -5.17
CA ASN A 53 -10.24 0.69 -5.11
C ASN A 53 -10.00 1.88 -4.18
N PHE A 54 -8.86 1.88 -3.51
CA PHE A 54 -8.44 2.98 -2.64
C PHE A 54 -6.92 3.08 -2.58
N TYR A 55 -6.47 4.30 -2.30
CA TYR A 55 -5.05 4.65 -2.34
C TYR A 55 -4.55 5.02 -0.95
N GLN A 56 -3.36 4.55 -0.63
CA GLN A 56 -2.62 4.99 0.54
C GLN A 56 -1.35 5.70 0.09
N ILE A 57 -1.22 6.97 0.45
CA ILE A 57 -0.02 7.77 0.18
C ILE A 57 0.92 7.65 1.38
N ILE A 58 2.18 7.35 1.11
CA ILE A 58 3.22 7.20 2.11
C ILE A 58 4.36 8.15 1.72
N PRO A 59 4.50 9.29 2.42
CA PRO A 59 5.61 10.21 2.18
C PRO A 59 6.94 9.52 2.45
N LYS A 60 7.97 9.79 1.64
CA LYS A 60 9.31 9.23 1.83
C LYS A 60 9.89 9.60 3.20
N GLU A 61 9.52 10.76 3.74
CA GLU A 61 9.95 11.26 5.04
C GLU A 61 9.33 10.48 6.21
N ALA A 62 8.27 9.72 5.97
CA ALA A 62 7.71 8.81 6.97
C ALA A 62 8.60 7.58 7.21
N LEU A 63 9.60 7.34 6.35
CA LEU A 63 10.46 6.14 6.34
C LEU A 63 11.91 6.45 6.72
N LEU A 64 12.11 7.40 7.64
CA LEU A 64 13.42 7.76 8.18
C LEU A 64 14.17 6.52 8.70
N PRO A 65 15.52 6.52 8.67
CA PRO A 65 16.33 5.42 8.14
C PRO A 65 16.37 4.09 8.94
N LYS A 66 15.51 3.93 9.95
CA LYS A 66 15.36 2.71 10.75
C LYS A 66 13.91 2.28 10.96
N ASP A 67 12.94 3.07 10.48
CA ASP A 67 11.57 2.93 10.94
C ASP A 67 10.74 2.09 9.99
N GLU A 68 10.37 0.94 10.52
CA GLU A 68 9.23 0.16 10.10
C GLU A 68 7.95 0.99 10.30
N VAL A 69 7.26 1.32 9.21
CA VAL A 69 5.97 2.01 9.34
C VAL A 69 4.85 0.97 9.38
N LEU A 70 4.17 0.91 10.52
CA LEU A 70 2.95 0.13 10.68
C LEU A 70 1.77 0.92 10.12
N LEU A 71 1.32 0.54 8.93
CA LEU A 71 0.17 1.19 8.29
C LEU A 71 -1.10 0.43 8.63
N SER A 72 -1.95 1.02 9.48
CA SER A 72 -3.29 0.51 9.76
C SER A 72 -4.32 1.30 8.96
N PHE A 73 -5.13 0.62 8.16
CA PHE A 73 -6.23 1.24 7.45
C PHE A 73 -7.51 0.45 7.68
N GLN A 74 -8.62 1.17 7.88
CA GLN A 74 -9.92 0.60 8.18
C GLN A 74 -10.82 0.63 6.95
N PHE A 75 -11.38 -0.50 6.54
CA PHE A 75 -12.47 -0.56 5.56
C PHE A 75 -13.79 -0.80 6.27
N ASN A 76 -14.75 0.08 5.99
CA ASN A 76 -16.04 0.09 6.65
C ASN A 76 -15.85 0.01 8.18
N ASN A 77 -16.77 -0.60 8.92
CA ASN A 77 -16.66 -0.69 10.38
C ASN A 77 -15.77 -1.84 10.88
N TYR A 78 -15.12 -2.64 10.01
CA TYR A 78 -14.66 -3.98 10.43
C TYR A 78 -13.25 -4.42 10.01
N ILE A 79 -12.66 -3.89 8.92
CA ILE A 79 -11.40 -4.47 8.40
C ILE A 79 -10.24 -3.54 8.67
N SER A 80 -9.37 -3.87 9.63
CA SER A 80 -8.06 -3.23 9.77
C SER A 80 -6.96 -4.11 9.17
N LYS A 81 -6.23 -3.63 8.16
CA LYS A 81 -5.02 -4.32 7.67
C LYS A 81 -3.79 -3.55 8.12
N ARG A 82 -2.77 -4.32 8.48
CA ARG A 82 -1.46 -3.83 8.92
C ARG A 82 -0.39 -4.31 7.96
N ILE A 83 0.44 -3.40 7.49
CA ILE A 83 1.65 -3.72 6.75
C ILE A 83 2.84 -3.02 7.37
N HIS A 84 4.01 -3.60 7.13
CA HIS A 84 5.30 -3.06 7.49
C HIS A 84 5.96 -2.61 6.19
N LEU A 85 6.40 -1.36 6.14
CA LEU A 85 7.16 -0.84 5.02
C LEU A 85 8.55 -0.45 5.52
N ASN A 86 9.57 -0.90 4.78
CA ASN A 86 10.94 -0.41 4.89
C ASN A 86 11.41 0.09 3.51
N ASN A 87 12.68 0.48 3.40
CA ASN A 87 13.18 1.10 2.17
C ASN A 87 13.04 0.22 0.90
N HIS A 88 13.01 -1.10 1.04
CA HIS A 88 13.05 -2.03 -0.09
C HIS A 88 11.89 -3.02 -0.12
N PHE A 89 11.17 -3.20 0.98
CA PHE A 89 10.17 -4.24 1.12
C PHE A 89 8.90 -3.72 1.76
N ILE A 90 7.77 -4.27 1.29
CA ILE A 90 6.50 -4.26 2.01
C ILE A 90 6.28 -5.68 2.52
N THR A 91 6.04 -5.83 3.82
CA THR A 91 5.61 -7.11 4.39
C THR A 91 4.21 -6.97 5.00
N GLY A 92 3.40 -8.02 4.87
CA GLY A 92 2.13 -8.07 5.60
C GLY A 92 2.38 -8.27 7.09
N ASN A 93 1.40 -7.89 7.91
CA ASN A 93 1.39 -8.26 9.33
C ASN A 93 0.20 -9.19 9.60
N GLU A 94 0.17 -9.76 10.80
CA GLU A 94 -0.90 -10.58 11.31
C GLU A 94 -2.22 -9.81 11.25
N ILE A 95 -3.14 -10.36 10.46
CA ILE A 95 -4.50 -9.85 10.30
C ILE A 95 -5.26 -10.17 11.58
N ASN A 96 -5.71 -9.13 12.30
CA ASN A 96 -6.50 -9.33 13.53
C ASN A 96 -7.93 -9.84 13.27
N VAL A 97 -8.39 -9.92 12.01
CA VAL A 97 -9.72 -10.43 11.63
C VAL A 97 -9.61 -11.35 10.40
N LEU A 98 -9.30 -12.62 10.65
CA LEU A 98 -8.91 -13.63 9.64
C LEU A 98 -9.86 -13.79 8.44
N ASN A 99 -11.16 -13.50 8.58
CA ASN A 99 -12.13 -13.73 7.49
C ASN A 99 -12.35 -12.55 6.55
N GLU A 100 -12.06 -11.31 6.97
CA GLU A 100 -12.40 -10.13 6.17
C GLU A 100 -11.19 -9.48 5.49
N ALA A 101 -10.00 -9.53 6.09
CA ALA A 101 -8.81 -8.97 5.43
C ALA A 101 -8.26 -9.83 4.28
N ASN A 102 -8.78 -11.05 4.10
CA ASN A 102 -8.58 -11.87 2.90
C ASN A 102 -9.24 -11.29 1.65
N LYS A 103 -10.05 -10.24 1.80
CA LYS A 103 -10.76 -9.58 0.69
C LYS A 103 -9.99 -8.36 0.16
N ILE A 104 -8.90 -7.97 0.81
CA ILE A 104 -8.12 -6.77 0.46
C ILE A 104 -6.79 -7.17 -0.14
N ILE A 105 -6.61 -6.89 -1.44
CA ILE A 105 -5.40 -7.17 -2.19
C ILE A 105 -4.64 -5.89 -2.49
N LEU A 106 -3.31 -5.95 -2.48
CA LEU A 106 -2.47 -4.92 -3.09
C LEU A 106 -2.43 -5.20 -4.59
N GLU A 107 -2.90 -4.27 -5.41
CA GLU A 107 -2.88 -4.40 -6.88
C GLU A 107 -1.60 -3.80 -7.45
N SER A 108 -1.24 -2.58 -7.00
CA SER A 108 -0.17 -1.78 -7.61
C SER A 108 0.53 -0.87 -6.60
N ILE A 109 1.74 -0.43 -6.96
CA ILE A 109 2.57 0.53 -6.23
C ILE A 109 3.09 1.55 -7.23
N PHE A 110 2.91 2.82 -6.91
CA PHE A 110 3.38 3.94 -7.71
C PHE A 110 4.28 4.87 -6.88
N GLU A 111 5.11 5.63 -7.58
CA GLU A 111 5.87 6.75 -7.03
C GLU A 111 4.98 7.99 -6.93
N TYR A 112 5.03 8.67 -5.79
CA TYR A 112 4.43 9.98 -5.52
C TYR A 112 5.43 11.13 -5.80
#